data_AF-A0AAD4BA03-F1
#
_entry.id   AF-A0AAD4BA03-F1
#
_cell.length_a   1.000
_cell.length_b   1.000
_cell.length_c   1.000
_cell.angle_alpha   90.00
_cell.angle_beta   90.00
_cell.angle_gamma   90.00
#
_symmetry.space_group_name_H-M   'P 1'
#
loop_
_entity.id
_entity.type
_entity.pdbx_description
1 polymer ?
#
loop_
_entity_poly.entity_id
_entity_poly.type
_entity_poly.pdbx_seq_one_letter_code
_entity_poly.pdbx_strand_id
1 'polypeptide(L)'
;MTTPVCQRLRALALYKELHRLGRDYDSSYDFHAKLRKLYEKNRHLKDETEIERALEFGEYIKNETLALYSLRKYRHLKRMYPPTSTSDP
;
A
#
# COMPACT_ATOMS: atom_id res chain seq x y z
N MET A 1 4.03 8.62 26.20
CA MET A 1 4.18 9.87 25.46
C MET A 1 4.77 9.51 24.11
N THR A 2 3.98 9.58 23.04
CA THR A 2 4.48 9.34 21.68
C THR A 2 5.46 10.46 21.36
N THR A 3 6.69 10.11 20.98
CA THR A 3 7.66 11.09 20.52
C THR A 3 7.10 11.76 19.26
N PRO A 4 7.13 13.10 19.13
CA PRO A 4 6.72 13.75 17.90
C PRO A 4 7.80 13.49 16.85
N VAL A 5 7.73 12.33 16.21
CA VAL A 5 8.38 12.11 14.92
C VAL A 5 7.82 13.20 14.02
N CYS A 6 8.70 13.96 13.37
CA CYS A 6 8.28 15.05 12.49
C CYS A 6 7.34 14.47 11.43
N GLN A 7 6.02 14.74 11.55
CA GLN A 7 4.96 14.14 10.73
C GLN A 7 5.23 14.33 9.24
N ARG A 8 5.86 15.45 8.88
CA ARG A 8 6.32 15.76 7.53
C ARG A 8 7.32 14.72 6.99
N LEU A 9 8.30 14.31 7.79
CA LEU A 9 9.29 13.30 7.38
C LEU A 9 8.62 11.94 7.19
N ARG A 10 7.69 11.56 8.09
CA ARG A 10 6.91 10.33 7.98
C ARG A 10 6.04 10.32 6.72
N ALA A 11 5.34 11.43 6.43
CA ALA A 11 4.55 11.59 5.21
C ALA A 11 5.39 11.44 3.93
N LEU A 12 6.60 12.01 3.91
CA LEU A 12 7.54 11.92 2.79
C LEU A 12 8.09 10.50 2.60
N ALA A 13 8.43 9.81 3.69
CA ALA A 13 8.87 8.42 3.65
C ALA A 13 7.77 7.51 3.09
N LEU A 14 6.55 7.64 3.63
CA LEU A 14 5.37 6.89 3.19
C LEU A 14 5.05 7.14 1.70
N TYR A 15 5.16 8.38 1.24
CA TYR A 15 4.97 8.72 -0.17
C TYR A 15 5.96 7.98 -1.08
N LYS A 16 7.25 7.94 -0.71
CA LYS A 16 8.27 7.24 -1.50
C LYS A 16 8.03 5.73 -1.53
N GLU A 17 7.60 5.15 -0.40
CA GLU A 17 7.27 3.73 -0.32
C GLU A 17 6.08 3.37 -1.20
N LEU A 18 4.97 4.11 -1.08
CA LEU A 18 3.77 3.92 -1.91
C LEU A 18 4.09 4.16 -3.39
N HIS A 19 4.89 5.17 -3.71
CA HIS A 19 5.32 5.42 -5.08
C HIS A 19 6.20 4.28 -5.61
N ARG A 20 7.01 3.62 -4.77
CA ARG A 20 7.77 2.44 -5.20
C ARG A 20 6.83 1.27 -5.48
N LEU A 21 5.87 1.02 -4.58
CA LEU A 21 4.88 -0.06 -4.71
C LEU A 21 3.97 0.13 -5.93
N GLY A 22 3.64 1.38 -6.28
CA GLY A 22 2.82 1.69 -7.44
C GLY A 22 3.48 1.35 -8.79
N ARG A 23 4.83 1.31 -8.87
CA ARG A 23 5.54 0.96 -10.11
C ARG A 23 5.35 -0.50 -10.52
N ASP A 24 5.24 -1.38 -9.52
CA ASP A 24 5.05 -2.81 -9.75
C ASP A 24 3.55 -3.17 -9.90
N TYR A 25 2.67 -2.17 -9.75
CA TYR A 25 1.23 -2.33 -9.78
C TYR A 25 0.75 -2.36 -11.23
N ASP A 26 -0.40 -2.98 -11.47
CA ASP A 26 -0.94 -3.20 -12.81
C ASP A 26 -1.01 -1.87 -13.62
N SER A 27 -0.47 -1.89 -14.84
CA SER A 27 -0.41 -0.74 -15.75
C SER A 27 -1.79 -0.14 -16.08
N SER A 28 -2.86 -0.91 -15.92
CA SER A 28 -4.24 -0.46 -16.16
C SER A 28 -4.78 0.49 -15.08
N TYR A 29 -4.15 0.51 -13.90
CA TYR A 29 -4.60 1.32 -12.77
C TYR A 29 -3.64 2.49 -12.53
N ASP A 30 -4.14 3.72 -12.68
CA ASP A 30 -3.36 4.92 -12.43
C ASP A 30 -3.17 5.18 -10.92
N PHE A 31 -2.29 4.39 -10.31
CA PHE A 31 -1.96 4.46 -8.89
C PHE A 31 -1.30 5.79 -8.53
N HIS A 32 -0.38 6.25 -9.38
CA HIS A 32 0.41 7.45 -9.12
C HIS A 32 -0.43 8.73 -9.16
N ALA A 33 -1.37 8.87 -10.10
CA ALA A 33 -2.24 10.04 -10.10
C ALA A 33 -3.16 10.08 -8.89
N LYS A 34 -3.67 8.91 -8.44
CA LYS A 34 -4.51 8.84 -7.22
C LYS A 34 -3.71 9.15 -5.97
N LEU A 35 -2.49 8.63 -5.84
CA LEU A 35 -1.59 8.95 -4.75
C LEU A 35 -1.29 10.45 -4.70
N ARG A 36 -0.96 11.06 -5.84
CA ARG A 36 -0.73 12.51 -5.94
C ARG A 36 -1.97 13.30 -5.50
N LYS A 37 -3.15 12.96 -6.02
CA LYS A 37 -4.41 13.61 -5.66
C LYS A 37 -4.71 13.49 -4.15
N LEU A 38 -4.43 12.35 -3.53
CA LEU A 38 -4.62 12.15 -2.08
C LEU A 38 -3.77 13.11 -1.26
N TYR A 39 -2.46 13.19 -1.57
CA TYR A 39 -1.54 14.09 -0.87
C TYR A 39 -1.84 15.56 -1.14
N GLU A 40 -2.32 15.89 -2.34
CA GLU A 40 -2.70 17.25 -2.71
C GLU A 40 -3.92 17.73 -1.93
N LYS A 41 -4.95 16.87 -1.77
CA LYS A 41 -6.12 17.17 -0.92
C LYS A 41 -5.74 17.42 0.54
N ASN A 42 -4.76 16.67 1.04
CA ASN A 42 -4.33 16.73 2.44
C ASN A 42 -3.21 17.76 2.71
N ARG A 43 -2.79 18.56 1.71
CA ARG A 43 -1.64 19.48 1.80
C ARG A 43 -1.82 20.59 2.84
N HIS A 44 -3.05 21.03 3.07
CA HIS A 44 -3.37 22.16 3.95
C HIS A 44 -3.80 21.74 5.36
N LEU A 45 -3.73 20.44 5.69
CA LEU A 45 -4.00 19.95 7.04
C LEU A 45 -2.95 20.52 8.00
N LYS A 46 -3.43 21.11 9.10
CA LYS A 46 -2.60 21.68 10.17
C LYS A 46 -2.85 21.01 11.53
N ASP A 47 -3.97 20.31 11.66
CA ASP A 47 -4.30 19.60 12.88
C ASP A 47 -3.52 18.29 12.98
N GLU A 48 -2.90 18.07 14.14
CA GLU A 48 -2.06 16.89 14.39
C GLU A 48 -2.87 15.59 14.35
N THR A 49 -4.12 15.60 14.82
CA THR A 49 -4.95 14.39 14.83
C THR A 49 -5.42 14.00 13.44
N GLU A 50 -5.73 14.97 12.59
CA GLU A 50 -6.09 14.74 11.19
C GLU A 50 -4.90 14.25 10.36
N ILE A 51 -3.70 14.78 10.62
CA ILE A 51 -2.47 14.33 9.95
C ILE A 51 -2.18 12.87 10.31
N GLU A 52 -2.32 12.49 11.58
CA GLU A 52 -2.10 11.11 12.00
C GLU A 52 -3.09 10.15 11.35
N ARG A 53 -4.39 10.50 11.31
CA ARG A 53 -5.40 9.71 10.59
C ARG A 53 -5.08 9.57 9.09
N ALA A 54 -4.59 10.63 8.46
CA ALA A 54 -4.20 10.59 7.05
C ALA A 54 -2.98 9.68 6.82
N LEU A 55 -2.03 9.65 7.76
CA LEU A 55 -0.88 8.76 7.72
C LEU A 55 -1.29 7.30 7.95
N GLU A 56 -2.15 7.02 8.92
CA GLU A 56 -2.74 5.69 9.15
C GLU A 56 -3.46 5.18 7.90
N PHE A 57 -4.23 6.04 7.25
CA PHE A 57 -4.89 5.69 5.99
C PHE A 57 -3.88 5.36 4.87
N GLY A 58 -2.78 6.09 4.78
CA GLY A 58 -1.71 5.78 3.83
C GLY A 58 -0.99 4.45 4.14
N GLU A 59 -0.79 4.12 5.42
CA GLU A 59 -0.26 2.81 5.84
C GLU A 59 -1.23 1.67 5.52
N TYR A 60 -2.54 1.89 5.70
CA TYR A 60 -3.55 0.93 5.31
C TYR A 60 -3.49 0.63 3.80
N ILE A 61 -3.38 1.65 2.94
CA ILE A 61 -3.23 1.47 1.49
C ILE A 61 -1.97 0.65 1.16
N LYS A 62 -0.85 0.92 1.84
CA LYS A 62 0.40 0.16 1.68
C LYS A 62 0.19 -1.32 1.97
N ASN A 63 -0.43 -1.63 3.12
CA ASN A 63 -0.68 -3.00 3.55
C ASN A 63 -1.63 -3.74 2.61
N GLU A 64 -2.70 -3.09 2.17
CA GLU A 64 -3.65 -3.65 1.19
C GLU A 64 -2.95 -3.96 -0.14
N THR A 65 -2.11 -3.05 -0.62
CA THR A 65 -1.34 -3.25 -1.86
C THR A 65 -0.39 -4.44 -1.74
N LEU A 66 0.29 -4.59 -0.60
CA LEU A 66 1.15 -5.76 -0.33
C LEU A 66 0.35 -7.07 -0.24
N ALA A 67 -0.84 -7.04 0.36
CA ALA A 67 -1.74 -8.19 0.43
C ALA A 67 -2.22 -8.61 -0.97
N LEU A 68 -2.53 -7.66 -1.85
CA LEU A 68 -2.88 -7.96 -3.23
C LEU A 68 -1.71 -8.60 -4.00
N TYR A 69 -0.47 -8.13 -3.77
CA TYR A 69 0.72 -8.77 -4.34
C TYR A 69 0.89 -10.22 -3.87
N SER A 70 0.76 -10.49 -2.57
CA SER A 70 0.88 -11.83 -2.02
C SER A 70 -0.23 -12.75 -2.55
N LEU A 71 -1.46 -12.25 -2.66
CA LEU A 71 -2.59 -12.98 -3.22
C LEU A 71 -2.39 -13.33 -4.70
N ARG A 72 -1.88 -12.38 -5.51
CA ARG A 72 -1.57 -12.62 -6.92
C ARG A 72 -0.50 -13.71 -7.06
N LYS A 73 0.56 -13.66 -6.25
CA LYS A 73 1.60 -14.69 -6.19
C LYS A 73 1.03 -16.05 -5.80
N TYR A 74 0.20 -16.10 -4.76
CA TYR A 74 -0.46 -17.32 -4.31
C TYR A 74 -1.35 -17.93 -5.40
N ARG A 75 -2.18 -17.10 -6.07
CA ARG A 75 -3.04 -17.54 -7.18
C ARG A 75 -2.22 -18.12 -8.34
N HIS A 76 -1.08 -17.51 -8.67
CA HIS A 76 -0.19 -18.03 -9.71
C HIS A 76 0.39 -19.39 -9.31
N LEU A 77 0.98 -19.50 -8.11
CA LEU A 77 1.54 -20.75 -7.60
C LEU A 77 0.49 -21.86 -7.54
N LYS A 78 -0.70 -21.59 -6.99
CA LYS A 78 -1.81 -22.55 -6.90
C LYS A 78 -2.22 -23.14 -8.26
N ARG A 79 -2.11 -22.37 -9.36
CA ARG A 79 -2.40 -22.87 -10.71
C ARG A 79 -1.28 -23.76 -11.27
N MET A 80 -0.04 -23.56 -10.83
CA MET A 80 1.11 -24.34 -11.28
C MET A 80 1.19 -25.71 -10.62
N TYR A 81 0.72 -25.83 -9.39
CA TYR A 81 0.61 -27.15 -8.74
C TYR A 81 -0.57 -27.92 -9.34
N PRO A 82 -0.38 -29.17 -9.80
CA PRO A 82 -1.51 -30.01 -10.15
C PRO A 82 -2.46 -30.13 -8.94
N PRO A 83 -3.78 -30.24 -9.15
CA PRO A 83 -4.64 -30.68 -8.06
C PRO A 83 -4.04 -32.00 -7.61
N THR A 84 -3.63 -32.08 -6.34
CA THR A 84 -3.08 -33.29 -5.75
C THR A 84 -3.88 -34.47 -6.25
N SER A 85 -3.30 -35.24 -7.19
CA SER A 85 -3.84 -36.52 -7.54
C SER A 85 -3.79 -37.29 -6.24
N THR A 86 -4.95 -37.49 -5.63
CA THR A 86 -5.16 -38.53 -4.63
C THR A 86 -4.90 -39.85 -5.35
N SER A 87 -3.62 -40.15 -5.51
CA SER A 87 -3.08 -41.47 -5.77
C SER A 87 -2.43 -41.89 -4.46
N ASP A 88 -3.28 -42.04 -3.45
CA ASP A 88 -2.99 -42.93 -2.34
C ASP A 88 -3.65 -44.29 -2.70
N PRO A 89 -2.94 -45.42 -2.53
CA PRO A 89 -3.41 -46.77 -2.92
C PRO A 89 -4.57 -47.29 -2.07
#